data_AF-A0A645E574-F1
#
_entry.id   AF-A0A645E574-F1
#
_cell.length_a   1.000
_cell.length_b   1.000
_cell.length_c   1.000
_cell.angle_alpha   90.00
_cell.angle_beta   90.00
_cell.angle_gamma   90.00
#
_symmetry.space_group_name_H-M   'P 1'
#
loop_
_entity.id
_entity.type
_entity.pdbx_description
1 polymer ?
#
loop_
_entity_poly.entity_id
_entity_poly.type
_entity_poly.pdbx_seq_one_letter_code
_entity_poly.pdbx_strand_id
1 'polypeptide(L)'
;MGGETVTAYHVPGHTPGGLVLLDTARRRLYSGDMLSDLSLYMFMDHCSLKNYITSMDKIAVLPFDEAYTCHGTLVLGKESADGLRAVAAGVLDGSVVPETARKEFTDGETAQTARIGKYSMHIK
;
A
#
# COMPACT_ATOMS: atom_id res chain seq x y z
N MET A 1 -6.57 0.12 -22.76
CA MET A 1 -5.48 0.59 -23.64
C MET A 1 -4.96 -0.55 -24.49
N GLY A 2 -4.41 -0.30 -25.67
CA GLY A 2 -3.81 -1.34 -26.52
C GLY A 2 -4.77 -2.44 -26.98
N GLY A 3 -6.09 -2.17 -26.98
CA GLY A 3 -7.14 -3.17 -27.24
C GLY A 3 -7.71 -3.84 -25.98
N GLU A 4 -7.10 -3.63 -24.81
CA GLU A 4 -7.55 -4.21 -23.54
C GLU A 4 -8.35 -3.20 -22.72
N THR A 5 -9.33 -3.67 -21.95
CA THR A 5 -10.13 -2.80 -21.07
C THR A 5 -9.67 -2.95 -19.64
N VAL A 6 -9.33 -1.84 -19.00
CA VAL A 6 -9.03 -1.77 -17.57
C VAL A 6 -9.91 -0.71 -16.93
N THR A 7 -10.30 -0.92 -15.68
CA THR A 7 -11.06 0.07 -14.89
C THR A 7 -10.14 0.74 -13.89
N ALA A 8 -10.12 2.07 -13.89
CA ALA A 8 -9.36 2.85 -12.92
C ALA A 8 -10.19 3.12 -11.67
N TYR A 9 -9.60 2.89 -10.49
CA TYR A 9 -10.20 3.21 -9.20
C TYR A 9 -9.34 4.23 -8.46
N HIS A 10 -9.92 5.38 -8.13
CA HIS A 10 -9.29 6.35 -7.24
C HIS A 10 -9.19 5.79 -5.82
N VAL A 11 -7.98 5.81 -5.27
CA VAL A 11 -7.59 5.23 -3.98
C VAL A 11 -6.59 6.17 -3.28
N PRO A 12 -7.06 7.30 -2.71
CA PRO A 12 -6.17 8.24 -2.04
C PRO A 12 -5.57 7.64 -0.76
N GLY A 13 -4.39 8.09 -0.36
CA GLY A 13 -3.78 7.68 0.90
C GLY A 13 -2.28 7.85 0.90
N HIS A 14 -1.58 7.08 0.05
CA HIS A 14 -0.15 7.27 -0.16
C HIS A 14 0.09 8.61 -0.85
N THR A 15 -0.64 8.87 -1.94
CA THR A 15 -0.79 10.18 -2.56
C THR A 15 -2.27 10.59 -2.65
N PRO A 16 -2.59 11.89 -2.77
CA PRO A 16 -3.98 12.32 -3.00
C PRO A 16 -4.57 11.81 -4.32
N GLY A 17 -3.72 11.60 -5.32
CA GLY A 17 -4.10 11.15 -6.67
C GLY A 17 -3.99 9.64 -6.89
N GLY A 18 -3.78 8.84 -5.84
CA GLY A 18 -3.54 7.40 -5.95
C GLY A 18 -4.60 6.68 -6.78
N LEU A 19 -4.16 5.77 -7.65
CA LEU A 19 -4.99 5.01 -8.58
C LEU A 19 -4.54 3.55 -8.61
N VAL A 20 -5.49 2.65 -8.76
CA VAL A 20 -5.23 1.26 -9.18
C VAL A 20 -6.00 0.95 -10.46
N LEU A 21 -5.46 0.06 -11.27
CA LEU A 21 -6.09 -0.38 -12.52
C LEU A 21 -6.48 -1.85 -12.39
N LEU A 22 -7.74 -2.16 -12.64
CA LEU A 22 -8.25 -3.53 -12.62
C LEU A 22 -8.45 -4.02 -14.06
N ASP A 23 -7.77 -5.12 -14.40
CA ASP A 23 -8.13 -5.98 -15.52
C ASP A 23 -9.04 -7.10 -15.00
N THR A 24 -10.36 -6.91 -15.13
CA THR A 24 -11.36 -7.90 -14.69
C THR A 24 -11.31 -9.19 -15.50
N ALA A 25 -10.92 -9.12 -16.78
CA ALA A 25 -10.87 -10.31 -17.65
C ALA A 25 -9.78 -11.28 -17.20
N ARG A 26 -8.66 -10.75 -16.68
CA ARG A 26 -7.55 -11.54 -16.16
C ARG A 26 -7.47 -11.61 -14.65
N ARG A 27 -8.37 -10.92 -13.94
CA ARG A 27 -8.40 -10.82 -12.47
C ARG A 27 -7.08 -10.28 -11.91
N ARG A 28 -6.53 -9.25 -12.56
CA ARG A 28 -5.26 -8.60 -12.19
C ARG A 28 -5.49 -7.18 -11.75
N LEU A 29 -4.85 -6.80 -10.64
CA LEU A 29 -4.81 -5.43 -10.18
C LEU A 29 -3.40 -4.87 -10.40
N TYR A 30 -3.25 -3.77 -11.11
CA TYR A 30 -2.02 -3.00 -11.13
C TYR A 30 -2.10 -1.97 -10.00
N SER A 31 -1.36 -2.23 -8.91
CA SER A 31 -1.53 -1.50 -7.66
C SER A 31 -0.78 -0.17 -7.60
N GLY A 32 0.20 0.02 -8.49
CA GLY A 32 1.18 1.08 -8.33
C GLY A 32 1.85 0.98 -6.95
N ASP A 33 1.96 2.13 -6.30
CA ASP A 33 2.54 2.36 -4.98
C ASP A 33 1.57 2.04 -3.82
N MET A 34 0.37 1.55 -4.10
CA MET A 34 -0.64 1.28 -3.06
C MET A 34 -0.41 -0.03 -2.31
N LEU A 35 0.23 -1.03 -2.93
CA LEU A 35 0.54 -2.33 -2.34
C LEU A 35 2.02 -2.64 -2.52
N SER A 36 2.69 -3.02 -1.43
CA SER A 36 4.08 -3.47 -1.42
C SER A 36 4.34 -4.32 -0.17
N ASP A 37 5.35 -5.19 -0.25
CA ASP A 37 5.93 -5.89 0.90
C ASP A 37 7.26 -5.26 1.35
N LEU A 38 7.66 -4.14 0.73
CA LEU A 38 8.65 -3.23 1.28
C LEU A 38 7.96 -2.17 2.16
N SER A 39 8.77 -1.40 2.89
CA SER A 39 8.26 -0.34 3.75
C SER A 39 7.65 0.79 2.92
N LEU A 40 6.35 1.05 3.08
CA LEU A 40 5.67 2.15 2.40
C LEU A 40 6.01 3.50 3.03
N TYR A 41 6.32 4.48 2.20
CA TYR A 41 6.70 5.82 2.67
C TYR A 41 5.42 6.62 2.93
N MET A 42 5.00 6.72 4.19
CA MET A 42 3.76 7.36 4.64
C MET A 42 4.02 8.61 5.50
N PHE A 43 5.21 9.21 5.38
CA PHE A 43 5.65 10.36 6.18
C PHE A 43 5.59 11.70 5.44
N MET A 44 5.16 11.74 4.19
CA MET A 44 5.06 12.99 3.42
C MET A 44 3.79 13.76 3.82
N ASP A 45 3.79 15.09 3.69
CA ASP A 45 2.67 15.95 4.13
C ASP A 45 1.35 15.66 3.41
N HIS A 46 1.41 15.09 2.22
CA HIS A 46 0.24 14.74 1.42
C HIS A 46 -0.28 13.32 1.69
N CYS A 47 0.42 12.51 2.49
CA CYS A 47 -0.04 11.19 2.88
C CYS A 47 -1.20 11.30 3.89
N SER A 48 -2.11 10.32 3.86
CA SER A 48 -3.22 10.22 4.80
C SER A 48 -3.52 8.76 5.13
N LEU A 49 -3.18 8.33 6.34
CA LEU A 49 -3.48 6.98 6.84
C LEU A 49 -4.99 6.69 6.83
N LYS A 50 -5.83 7.68 7.16
CA LYS A 50 -7.29 7.53 7.16
C LYS A 50 -7.84 7.25 5.76
N ASN A 51 -7.38 7.99 4.76
CA ASN A 51 -7.77 7.74 3.37
C ASN A 51 -7.18 6.42 2.87
N TYR A 52 -5.95 6.11 3.25
CA TYR A 52 -5.28 4.86 2.89
C TYR A 52 -6.05 3.63 3.40
N ILE A 53 -6.54 3.63 4.65
CA ILE A 53 -7.38 2.56 5.19
C ILE A 53 -8.65 2.37 4.36
N THR A 54 -9.38 3.45 4.08
CA THR A 54 -10.58 3.42 3.22
C THR A 54 -10.27 2.88 1.82
N SER A 55 -9.11 3.22 1.29
CA SER A 55 -8.62 2.74 0.00
C SER A 55 -8.27 1.25 0.03
N MET A 56 -7.67 0.75 1.11
CA MET A 56 -7.44 -0.69 1.29
C MET A 56 -8.75 -1.46 1.40
N ASP A 57 -9.74 -0.95 2.14
CA ASP A 57 -11.09 -1.54 2.22
C ASP A 57 -11.72 -1.66 0.83
N LYS A 58 -11.58 -0.61 0.00
CA LYS A 58 -12.04 -0.61 -1.39
C LYS A 58 -11.31 -1.63 -2.25
N ILE A 59 -9.98 -1.72 -2.14
CA ILE A 59 -9.16 -2.68 -2.89
C ILE A 59 -9.51 -4.13 -2.48
N ALA A 60 -9.67 -4.39 -1.18
CA ALA A 60 -9.96 -5.72 -0.63
C ALA A 60 -11.28 -6.32 -1.12
N VAL A 61 -12.19 -5.56 -1.73
CA VAL A 61 -13.42 -6.09 -2.33
C VAL A 61 -13.36 -6.19 -3.86
N LEU A 62 -12.31 -5.71 -4.51
CA LEU A 62 -12.17 -5.80 -5.96
C LEU A 62 -11.96 -7.28 -6.41
N PRO A 63 -12.45 -7.65 -7.60
CA PRO A 63 -12.39 -9.02 -8.10
C PRO A 63 -11.06 -9.32 -8.81
N PHE A 64 -9.96 -9.34 -8.04
CA PHE A 64 -8.64 -9.76 -8.51
C PHE A 64 -8.07 -10.91 -7.67
N ASP A 65 -7.14 -11.67 -8.24
CA ASP A 65 -6.37 -12.71 -7.53
C ASP A 65 -4.91 -12.27 -7.33
N GLU A 66 -4.37 -11.53 -8.32
CA GLU A 66 -2.97 -11.09 -8.37
C GLU A 66 -2.88 -9.56 -8.40
N ALA A 67 -2.11 -8.99 -7.48
CA ALA A 67 -1.75 -7.57 -7.48
C ALA A 67 -0.31 -7.38 -7.97
N TYR A 68 -0.16 -6.70 -9.10
CA TYR A 68 1.12 -6.30 -9.69
C TYR A 68 1.59 -4.99 -9.08
N THR A 69 2.70 -5.04 -8.35
CA THR A 69 3.27 -3.92 -7.61
C THR A 69 4.34 -3.19 -8.42
N CYS A 70 4.64 -1.94 -8.07
CA CYS A 70 5.80 -1.23 -8.62
C CYS A 70 7.07 -1.35 -7.76
N HIS A 71 6.95 -1.89 -6.54
CA HIS A 71 8.06 -2.04 -5.58
C HIS A 71 7.96 -3.36 -4.81
N GLY A 72 9.10 -4.01 -4.59
CA GLY A 72 9.19 -5.26 -3.85
C GLY A 72 8.84 -6.47 -4.72
N THR A 73 8.08 -7.41 -4.14
CA THR A 73 7.64 -8.61 -4.86
C THR A 73 6.67 -8.23 -5.99
N LEU A 74 6.96 -8.67 -7.22
CA LEU A 74 6.20 -8.32 -8.43
C LEU A 74 4.71 -8.63 -8.31
N VAL A 75 4.35 -9.79 -7.75
CA VAL A 75 2.96 -10.23 -7.59
C VAL A 75 2.69 -10.51 -6.11
N LEU A 76 1.77 -9.75 -5.54
CA LEU A 76 1.22 -9.98 -4.20
C LEU A 76 -0.20 -10.54 -4.30
N GLY A 77 -0.58 -11.33 -3.29
CA GLY A 77 -1.95 -11.75 -3.14
C GLY A 77 -2.81 -10.65 -2.52
N LYS A 78 -4.12 -10.88 -2.57
CA LYS A 78 -5.14 -9.96 -2.08
C LYS A 78 -5.01 -9.63 -0.58
N GLU A 79 -4.41 -10.53 0.20
CA GLU A 79 -4.10 -10.36 1.62
C GLU A 79 -3.15 -9.17 1.90
N SER A 80 -2.42 -8.69 0.89
CA SER A 80 -1.58 -7.49 1.03
C SER A 80 -2.38 -6.24 1.40
N ALA A 81 -3.61 -6.10 0.90
CA ALA A 81 -4.48 -4.98 1.26
C ALA A 81 -4.82 -5.01 2.76
N ASP A 82 -5.18 -6.19 3.28
CA ASP A 82 -5.54 -6.36 4.69
C ASP A 82 -4.33 -6.14 5.62
N GLY A 83 -3.17 -6.65 5.24
CA GLY A 83 -1.93 -6.47 5.99
C GLY A 83 -1.51 -5.01 6.10
N LEU A 84 -1.51 -4.28 4.98
CA LEU A 84 -1.16 -2.86 4.96
C LEU A 84 -2.21 -2.00 5.66
N ARG A 85 -3.50 -2.33 5.51
CA ARG A 85 -4.58 -1.71 6.28
C ARG A 85 -4.37 -1.86 7.78
N ALA A 86 -3.99 -3.06 8.24
CA ALA A 86 -3.77 -3.33 9.66
C ALA A 86 -2.62 -2.48 10.23
N VAL A 87 -1.52 -2.32 9.49
CA VAL A 87 -0.42 -1.42 9.88
C VAL A 87 -0.91 0.02 10.02
N ALA A 88 -1.63 0.54 9.00
CA ALA A 88 -2.13 1.92 9.03
C ALA A 88 -3.13 2.17 10.17
N ALA A 89 -4.05 1.22 10.40
CA ALA A 89 -5.01 1.30 11.49
C ALA A 89 -4.30 1.27 12.86
N GLY A 90 -3.32 0.37 13.01
CA GLY A 90 -2.54 0.22 14.24
C GLY A 90 -1.71 1.46 14.59
N VAL A 91 -1.24 2.20 13.58
CA VAL A 91 -0.60 3.51 13.80
C VAL A 91 -1.61 4.54 14.27
N LEU A 92 -2.82 4.59 13.68
CA LEU A 92 -3.83 5.58 14.05
C LEU A 92 -4.45 5.35 15.43
N ASP A 93 -4.61 4.09 15.84
CA ASP A 93 -5.18 3.74 17.15
C ASP A 93 -4.13 3.55 18.25
N GLY A 94 -2.84 3.58 17.90
CA GLY A 94 -1.72 3.45 18.81
C GLY A 94 -1.40 2.01 19.24
N SER A 95 -2.04 1.00 18.66
CA SER A 95 -1.74 -0.42 18.93
C SER A 95 -0.44 -0.91 18.28
N VAL A 96 0.07 -0.19 17.28
CA VAL A 96 1.39 -0.44 16.67
C VAL A 96 2.31 0.73 16.98
N VAL A 97 3.28 0.48 17.86
CA VAL A 97 4.32 1.46 18.21
C VAL A 97 5.43 1.40 17.15
N PRO A 98 5.77 2.53 16.50
CA PRO A 98 6.85 2.57 15.52
C PRO A 98 8.21 2.33 16.19
N GLU A 99 9.10 1.67 15.46
CA GLU A 99 10.50 1.51 15.83
C GLU A 99 11.40 2.36 14.92
N THR A 100 12.53 2.82 15.47
CA THR A 100 13.57 3.46 14.65
C THR A 100 14.28 2.38 13.83
N ALA A 101 14.05 2.37 12.51
CA ALA A 101 14.70 1.44 11.58
C ALA A 101 15.52 2.17 10.53
N ARG A 102 16.57 1.52 10.01
CA ARG A 102 17.36 2.04 8.89
C ARG A 102 16.50 2.02 7.63
N LYS A 103 16.55 3.09 6.83
CA LYS A 103 15.90 3.11 5.51
C LYS A 103 16.64 2.17 4.55
N GLU A 104 15.88 1.45 3.73
CA GLU A 104 16.39 0.39 2.85
C GLU A 104 17.31 0.92 1.73
N PHE A 105 17.24 2.21 1.38
CA PHE A 105 17.91 2.80 0.21
C PHE A 105 18.75 4.06 0.49
N THR A 106 19.00 4.40 1.75
CA THR A 106 19.75 5.62 2.12
C THR A 106 20.76 5.31 3.23
N ASP A 107 22.03 5.61 2.98
CA ASP A 107 23.11 5.30 3.91
C ASP A 107 23.03 6.17 5.17
N GLY A 108 22.83 5.52 6.31
CA GLY A 108 22.87 6.16 7.63
C GLY A 108 21.56 6.86 8.05
N GLU A 109 20.56 6.93 7.17
CA GLU A 109 19.26 7.48 7.54
C GLU A 109 18.37 6.46 8.25
N THR A 110 17.61 6.95 9.21
CA THR A 110 16.60 6.18 9.94
C THR A 110 15.20 6.75 9.70
N ALA A 111 14.17 5.94 9.96
CA ALA A 111 12.77 6.32 9.92
C ALA A 111 12.01 5.64 11.06
N GLN A 112 10.97 6.31 11.56
CA GLN A 112 9.97 5.67 12.41
C GLN A 112 9.19 4.69 11.55
N THR A 113 9.22 3.41 11.90
CA THR A 113 8.68 2.33 11.09
C THR A 113 7.68 1.51 11.90
N ALA A 114 6.43 1.50 11.46
CA ALA A 114 5.39 0.63 12.00
C ALA A 114 5.36 -0.67 11.19
N ARG A 115 5.19 -1.82 11.85
CA ARG A 115 5.26 -3.13 11.20
C ARG A 115 4.27 -4.12 11.81
N ILE A 116 3.63 -4.91 10.95
CA ILE A 116 2.90 -6.13 11.31
C ILE A 116 3.31 -7.22 10.32
N GLY A 117 3.96 -8.27 10.81
CA GLY A 117 4.52 -9.32 9.95
C GLY A 117 5.48 -8.73 8.92
N LYS A 118 5.27 -9.05 7.64
CA LYS A 118 6.10 -8.53 6.54
C LYS A 118 5.74 -7.11 6.09
N TYR A 119 4.55 -6.60 6.45
CA TYR A 119 4.08 -5.30 5.98
C TYR A 119 4.56 -4.19 6.92
N SER A 120 5.06 -3.10 6.35
CA SER A 120 5.57 -1.96 7.11
C SER A 120 5.31 -0.62 6.45
N MET A 121 5.29 0.43 7.27
CA MET A 121 5.16 1.82 6.84
C MET A 121 6.18 2.68 7.58
N HIS A 122 6.93 3.49 6.85
CA HIS A 122 7.65 4.61 7.45
C HIS A 122 6.66 5.75 7.70
N ILE A 123 6.57 6.19 8.94
CA ILE A 123 5.64 7.23 9.39
C ILE A 123 6.38 8.42 9.99
N LYS A 124 5.65 9.49 10.29
CA LYS A 124 6.19 10.67 11.00
C LYS A 124 6.42 10.38 12.48
#